data_AF-A0A2M7AZP3-F1
#
_entry.id   AF-A0A2M7AZP3-F1
#
_cell.length_a   1.000
_cell.length_b   1.000
_cell.length_c   1.000
_cell.angle_alpha   90.00
_cell.angle_beta   90.00
_cell.angle_gamma   90.00
#
_symmetry.space_group_name_H-M   'P 1'
#
loop_
_entity.id
_entity.type
_entity.pdbx_description
1 polymer ?
#
loop_
_entity_poly.entity_id
_entity_poly.type
_entity_poly.pdbx_seq_one_letter_code
_entity_poly.pdbx_strand_id
1 'polypeptide(L)'
;MKKYIIIFGVIFFITVVLTLFNTLTLNLISGHRVNGIIIGTDDVDYAKHSDVIIFMSYNPKKRFLDVISIPRDTKISVEGVAIRKINQLYAYSYKKTKSHHVAAKSVRDELQEILGMDIPFYAQLDYSGFRNFIDVLGGVKVEISQPMDYDDNWGKLHIHFSTGTYLLNGNRALEYIRYRTGDRADLDRILRQQGFMREVMNRVKEPRVIMGFPKIVKILYNNIHTNISVWDILAVVYELKNFNLSNVRLQSLPGSPSRGVWIADPSAVQKSIELITTGLVKDIKKFPTYSNIVAEIFNASGKANLAGQMRRALTKNSFDVIKIGNYEPNSKYEKTLVIDRMGELSKAQQIADVIGAKEVITKIDSTRGVDVTVIIGRDWQGLKNIWDKK
;
A
#
# COMPACT_ATOMS: atom_id res chain seq x y z
N MET A 1 -34.97 -18.28 35.14
CA MET A 1 -34.84 -18.77 33.76
C MET A 1 -35.59 -17.92 32.72
N LYS A 2 -36.90 -17.65 32.85
CA LYS A 2 -37.68 -16.86 31.84
C LYS A 2 -37.12 -15.46 31.51
N LYS A 3 -36.60 -14.71 32.50
CA LYS A 3 -35.97 -13.38 32.27
C LYS A 3 -34.72 -13.45 31.37
N TYR A 4 -33.87 -14.47 31.54
CA TYR A 4 -32.65 -14.62 30.74
C TYR A 4 -32.95 -15.03 29.29
N ILE A 5 -34.01 -15.82 29.07
CA ILE A 5 -34.47 -16.21 27.74
C ILE A 5 -35.01 -14.99 26.97
N ILE A 6 -35.75 -14.11 27.63
CA ILE A 6 -36.28 -12.88 27.02
C ILE A 6 -35.14 -11.91 26.69
N ILE A 7 -34.18 -11.73 27.60
CA ILE A 7 -33.01 -10.87 27.36
C ILE A 7 -32.16 -11.40 26.20
N PHE A 8 -31.92 -12.72 26.16
CA PHE A 8 -31.18 -13.34 25.07
C PHE A 8 -31.92 -13.21 23.73
N GLY A 9 -33.24 -13.43 23.71
CA GLY A 9 -34.06 -13.28 22.50
C GLY A 9 -34.06 -11.85 21.95
N VAL A 10 -34.09 -10.84 22.84
CA VAL A 10 -34.02 -9.42 22.44
C VAL A 10 -32.63 -9.07 21.91
N ILE A 11 -31.55 -9.52 22.57
CA ILE A 11 -30.18 -9.28 22.09
C ILE A 11 -29.93 -9.97 20.75
N PHE A 12 -30.39 -11.22 20.60
CA PHE A 12 -30.31 -11.97 19.35
C PHE A 12 -31.08 -11.26 18.23
N PHE A 13 -32.31 -10.83 18.48
CA PHE A 13 -33.12 -10.08 17.52
C PHE A 13 -32.45 -8.76 17.11
N ILE A 14 -31.95 -7.98 18.07
CA ILE A 14 -31.21 -6.74 17.79
C ILE A 14 -29.96 -7.02 16.97
N THR A 15 -29.21 -8.07 17.27
CA THR A 15 -28.00 -8.44 16.53
C THR A 15 -28.34 -8.87 15.10
N VAL A 16 -29.39 -9.67 14.91
CA VAL A 16 -29.87 -10.08 13.58
C VAL A 16 -30.32 -8.88 12.77
N VAL A 17 -31.13 -7.99 13.35
CA VAL A 17 -31.60 -6.78 12.70
C VAL A 17 -30.43 -5.86 12.33
N LEU A 18 -29.51 -5.61 13.26
CA LEU A 18 -28.30 -4.82 12.99
C LEU A 18 -27.44 -5.46 11.89
N THR A 19 -27.34 -6.78 11.86
CA THR A 19 -26.59 -7.48 10.81
C THR A 19 -27.28 -7.31 9.46
N LEU A 20 -28.60 -7.45 9.39
CA LEU A 20 -29.37 -7.33 8.14
C LEU A 20 -29.29 -5.95 7.48
N PHE A 21 -29.12 -4.88 8.26
CA PHE A 21 -28.96 -3.52 7.73
C PHE A 21 -27.52 -3.15 7.36
N ASN A 22 -26.55 -4.00 7.69
CA ASN A 22 -25.13 -3.73 7.54
C ASN A 22 -24.53 -4.62 6.43
N THR A 23 -24.56 -4.10 5.20
CA THR A 23 -24.15 -4.85 3.99
C THR A 23 -22.71 -5.32 4.04
N LEU A 24 -21.80 -4.55 4.66
CA LEU A 24 -20.41 -4.98 4.85
C LEU A 24 -20.34 -6.17 5.80
N THR A 25 -20.97 -6.07 6.97
CA THR A 25 -21.02 -7.17 7.95
C THR A 25 -21.64 -8.44 7.35
N LEU A 26 -22.74 -8.31 6.60
CA LEU A 26 -23.34 -9.44 5.89
C LEU A 26 -22.36 -10.06 4.91
N ASN A 27 -21.66 -9.26 4.11
CA ASN A 27 -20.68 -9.75 3.15
C ASN A 27 -19.53 -10.49 3.84
N LEU A 28 -19.02 -9.97 4.96
CA LEU A 28 -18.01 -10.66 5.77
C LEU A 28 -18.50 -12.04 6.25
N ILE A 29 -19.68 -12.10 6.87
CA ILE A 29 -20.24 -13.33 7.45
C ILE A 29 -20.61 -14.36 6.37
N SER A 30 -21.17 -13.90 5.25
CA SER A 30 -21.57 -14.77 4.13
C SER A 30 -20.40 -15.17 3.22
N GLY A 31 -19.19 -14.63 3.48
CA GLY A 31 -18.01 -14.91 2.69
C GLY A 31 -18.03 -14.28 1.29
N HIS A 32 -18.85 -13.24 1.09
CA HIS A 32 -18.79 -12.41 -0.10
C HIS A 32 -17.65 -11.39 0.03
N ARG A 33 -17.05 -11.06 -1.12
CA ARG A 33 -15.94 -10.11 -1.18
C ARG A 33 -16.42 -8.71 -0.79
N VAL A 34 -15.59 -8.01 -0.03
CA VAL A 34 -15.85 -6.63 0.40
C VAL A 34 -14.86 -5.71 -0.32
N ASN A 35 -15.36 -4.74 -1.06
CA ASN A 35 -14.56 -3.76 -1.78
C ASN A 35 -14.78 -2.36 -1.20
N GLY A 36 -13.72 -1.58 -1.07
CA GLY A 36 -13.84 -0.19 -0.64
C GLY A 36 -12.61 0.63 -0.95
N ILE A 37 -12.71 1.94 -0.74
CA ILE A 37 -11.57 2.85 -0.89
C ILE A 37 -11.27 3.62 0.40
N ILE A 38 -10.00 3.95 0.60
CA ILE A 38 -9.54 4.88 1.63
C ILE A 38 -8.99 6.12 0.93
N ILE A 39 -9.45 7.29 1.37
CA ILE A 39 -9.02 8.60 0.86
C ILE A 39 -8.39 9.38 2.01
N GLY A 40 -7.11 9.70 1.89
CA GLY A 40 -6.43 10.67 2.75
C GLY A 40 -6.40 12.04 2.08
N THR A 41 -6.94 13.06 2.73
CA THR A 41 -6.97 14.43 2.21
C THR A 41 -6.08 15.37 3.01
N ASP A 42 -5.45 16.31 2.32
CA ASP A 42 -4.83 17.46 2.98
C ASP A 42 -5.91 18.39 3.55
N ASP A 43 -5.62 19.02 4.69
CA ASP A 43 -6.49 19.98 5.38
C ASP A 43 -5.96 21.43 5.29
N VAL A 44 -5.04 21.73 4.35
CA VAL A 44 -4.61 23.12 4.14
C VAL A 44 -5.77 23.97 3.59
N ASP A 45 -6.03 25.10 4.25
CA ASP A 45 -7.19 26.01 4.12
C ASP A 45 -7.61 26.43 2.69
N TYR A 46 -6.76 26.23 1.68
CA TYR A 46 -7.04 26.68 0.31
C TYR A 46 -7.25 25.55 -0.72
N ALA A 47 -6.91 24.28 -0.42
CA ALA A 47 -7.24 23.15 -1.31
C ALA A 47 -7.14 21.76 -0.64
N LYS A 48 -8.29 21.10 -0.44
CA LYS A 48 -8.38 19.71 0.07
C LYS A 48 -8.08 18.66 -1.02
N HIS A 49 -6.83 18.54 -1.44
CA HIS A 49 -6.42 17.50 -2.39
C HIS A 49 -6.38 16.12 -1.72
N SER A 50 -6.69 15.06 -2.47
CA SER A 50 -6.46 13.69 -1.98
C SER A 50 -5.01 13.29 -2.29
N ASP A 51 -4.23 13.10 -1.23
CA ASP A 51 -2.81 12.75 -1.32
C ASP A 51 -2.58 11.23 -1.22
N VAL A 52 -3.55 10.52 -0.64
CA VAL A 52 -3.55 9.05 -0.55
C VAL A 52 -4.89 8.55 -1.05
N ILE A 53 -4.87 7.67 -2.03
CA ILE A 53 -6.06 6.98 -2.52
C ILE A 53 -5.70 5.50 -2.62
N ILE A 54 -6.43 4.67 -1.90
CA ILE A 54 -6.17 3.23 -1.81
C ILE A 54 -7.46 2.51 -2.09
N PHE A 55 -7.44 1.58 -3.03
CA PHE A 55 -8.48 0.58 -3.20
C PHE A 55 -8.15 -0.67 -2.38
N MET A 56 -9.16 -1.25 -1.74
CA MET A 56 -9.05 -2.47 -0.95
C MET A 56 -10.13 -3.47 -1.35
N SER A 57 -9.73 -4.73 -1.49
CA SER A 57 -10.64 -5.86 -1.69
C SER A 57 -10.31 -7.00 -0.76
N TYR A 58 -11.23 -7.33 0.13
CA TYR A 58 -11.08 -8.40 1.10
C TYR A 58 -11.93 -9.61 0.75
N ASN A 59 -11.31 -10.78 0.70
CA ASN A 59 -11.99 -12.07 0.54
C ASN A 59 -12.07 -12.78 1.90
N PRO A 60 -13.25 -12.84 2.55
CA PRO A 60 -13.37 -13.47 3.88
C PRO A 60 -13.13 -14.98 3.85
N LYS A 61 -13.52 -15.68 2.78
CA LYS A 61 -13.32 -17.14 2.65
C LYS A 61 -11.85 -17.52 2.62
N LYS A 62 -11.03 -16.75 1.89
CA LYS A 62 -9.57 -16.96 1.79
C LYS A 62 -8.77 -16.18 2.84
N ARG A 63 -9.43 -15.30 3.60
CA ARG A 63 -8.81 -14.27 4.45
C ARG A 63 -7.64 -13.58 3.74
N PHE A 64 -7.90 -13.09 2.55
CA PHE A 64 -6.91 -12.46 1.68
C PHE A 64 -7.31 -11.03 1.38
N LEU A 65 -6.38 -10.10 1.57
CA LEU A 65 -6.56 -8.67 1.35
C LEU A 65 -5.73 -8.22 0.15
N ASP A 66 -6.43 -7.76 -0.87
CA ASP A 66 -5.85 -7.09 -2.01
C ASP A 66 -5.90 -5.59 -1.81
N VAL A 67 -4.78 -4.90 -2.05
CA VAL A 67 -4.67 -3.45 -1.91
C VAL A 67 -4.05 -2.91 -3.18
N ILE A 68 -4.71 -1.93 -3.81
CA ILE A 68 -4.18 -1.18 -4.94
C ILE A 68 -4.00 0.28 -4.52
N SER A 69 -2.75 0.73 -4.46
CA SER A 69 -2.44 2.15 -4.30
C SER A 69 -2.70 2.87 -5.62
N ILE A 70 -3.50 3.93 -5.58
CA ILE A 70 -3.83 4.75 -6.75
C ILE A 70 -2.92 5.97 -6.76
N PRO A 71 -2.07 6.15 -7.78
CA PRO A 71 -1.28 7.37 -7.92
C PRO A 71 -2.18 8.59 -7.97
N ARG A 72 -1.90 9.60 -7.16
CA ARG A 72 -2.70 10.84 -7.07
C ARG A 72 -2.82 11.58 -8.42
N ASP A 73 -1.81 11.42 -9.27
CA ASP A 73 -1.73 12.03 -10.60
C ASP A 73 -2.38 11.17 -11.69
N THR A 74 -3.15 10.14 -11.31
CA THR A 74 -3.92 9.30 -12.25
C THR A 74 -4.82 10.16 -13.11
N LYS A 75 -4.67 10.01 -14.42
CA LYS A 75 -5.44 10.73 -15.42
C LYS A 75 -6.88 10.26 -15.38
N ILE A 76 -7.79 11.22 -15.26
CA ILE A 76 -9.24 11.00 -15.24
C ILE A 76 -9.93 11.89 -16.27
N SER A 77 -11.15 11.52 -16.63
CA SER A 77 -12.00 12.29 -17.54
C SER A 77 -13.44 12.25 -17.05
N VAL A 78 -13.80 13.24 -16.22
CA VAL A 78 -15.14 13.36 -15.66
C VAL A 78 -15.97 14.29 -16.54
N GLU A 79 -17.12 13.83 -16.99
CA GLU A 79 -18.02 14.62 -17.85
C GLU A 79 -18.42 15.95 -17.18
N GLY A 80 -18.33 17.04 -17.94
CA GLY A 80 -18.68 18.37 -17.45
C GLY A 80 -17.69 18.99 -16.45
N VAL A 81 -16.52 18.39 -16.22
CA VAL A 81 -15.53 18.89 -15.27
C VAL A 81 -14.14 19.01 -15.91
N ALA A 82 -13.55 20.20 -15.87
CA ALA A 82 -12.22 20.49 -16.42
C ALA A 82 -11.06 20.10 -15.47
N ILE A 83 -11.13 18.92 -14.85
CA ILE A 83 -10.03 18.34 -14.07
C ILE A 83 -9.35 17.23 -14.87
N ARG A 84 -8.05 17.01 -14.63
CA ARG A 84 -7.27 16.01 -15.38
C ARG A 84 -6.67 14.93 -14.50
N LYS A 85 -6.67 15.11 -13.18
CA LYS A 85 -6.02 14.23 -12.20
C LYS A 85 -6.99 13.87 -11.08
N ILE A 86 -6.95 12.61 -10.63
CA ILE A 86 -7.86 12.10 -9.62
C ILE A 86 -7.76 12.85 -8.29
N ASN A 87 -6.56 13.34 -7.91
CA ASN A 87 -6.38 14.09 -6.68
C ASN A 87 -7.17 15.40 -6.59
N GLN A 88 -7.53 15.98 -7.74
CA GLN A 88 -8.31 17.20 -7.85
C GLN A 88 -9.81 16.97 -7.71
N LEU A 89 -10.28 15.74 -7.97
CA LEU A 89 -11.71 15.42 -8.00
C LEU A 89 -12.37 15.62 -6.63
N TYR A 90 -11.69 15.19 -5.56
CA TYR A 90 -12.16 15.40 -4.20
C TYR A 90 -12.34 16.90 -3.89
N ALA A 91 -11.28 17.69 -4.11
CA ALA A 91 -11.28 19.13 -3.85
C ALA A 91 -12.37 19.86 -4.67
N TYR A 92 -12.51 19.50 -5.94
CA TYR A 92 -13.52 20.06 -6.84
C TYR A 92 -14.94 19.78 -6.34
N SER A 93 -15.24 18.51 -6.06
CA SER A 93 -16.57 18.07 -5.60
C SER A 93 -16.91 18.68 -4.24
N TYR A 94 -15.94 18.73 -3.31
CA TYR A 94 -16.11 19.40 -2.02
C TYR A 94 -16.34 20.90 -2.16
N LYS A 95 -15.61 21.60 -3.04
CA LYS A 95 -15.80 23.05 -3.26
C LYS A 95 -17.22 23.36 -3.76
N LYS A 96 -17.77 22.51 -4.63
CA LYS A 96 -19.11 22.67 -5.22
C LYS A 96 -20.24 22.30 -4.25
N THR A 97 -20.06 21.27 -3.44
CA THR A 97 -21.15 20.68 -2.63
C THR A 97 -21.04 20.96 -1.15
N LYS A 98 -19.86 21.36 -0.67
CA LYS A 98 -19.49 21.49 0.75
C LYS A 98 -19.72 20.21 1.56
N SER A 99 -19.70 19.05 0.90
CA SER A 99 -19.95 17.75 1.54
C SER A 99 -18.78 16.78 1.31
N HIS A 100 -18.16 16.34 2.41
CA HIS A 100 -17.12 15.31 2.39
C HIS A 100 -17.64 13.98 1.84
N HIS A 101 -18.91 13.64 2.12
CA HIS A 101 -19.54 12.42 1.62
C HIS A 101 -19.73 12.44 0.10
N VAL A 102 -20.19 13.57 -0.46
CA VAL A 102 -20.35 13.70 -1.92
C VAL A 102 -18.99 13.69 -2.61
N ALA A 103 -18.00 14.37 -2.03
CA ALA A 103 -16.64 14.37 -2.56
C ALA A 103 -15.97 12.98 -2.55
N ALA A 104 -16.08 12.25 -1.45
CA ALA A 104 -15.57 10.89 -1.35
C ALA A 104 -16.29 9.94 -2.33
N LYS A 105 -17.61 10.07 -2.46
CA LYS A 105 -18.40 9.32 -3.43
C LYS A 105 -17.96 9.61 -4.88
N SER A 106 -17.67 10.86 -5.25
CA SER A 106 -17.18 11.18 -6.60
C SER A 106 -15.87 10.47 -6.93
N VAL A 107 -14.91 10.43 -6.00
CA VAL A 107 -13.64 9.72 -6.20
C VAL A 107 -13.85 8.20 -6.32
N ARG A 108 -14.73 7.66 -5.49
CA ARG A 108 -15.12 6.25 -5.54
C ARG A 108 -15.73 5.87 -6.88
N ASP A 109 -16.67 6.67 -7.38
CA ASP A 109 -17.38 6.41 -8.63
C ASP A 109 -16.39 6.45 -9.82
N GLU A 110 -15.47 7.41 -9.84
CA GLU A 110 -14.39 7.44 -10.85
C GLU A 110 -13.48 6.21 -10.78
N LEU A 111 -13.18 5.72 -9.58
CA LEU A 111 -12.41 4.48 -9.43
C LEU A 111 -13.20 3.24 -9.86
N GLN A 112 -14.51 3.22 -9.71
CA GLN A 112 -15.34 2.14 -10.25
C GLN A 112 -15.21 2.06 -11.77
N GLU A 113 -15.21 3.22 -12.46
CA GLU A 113 -15.00 3.28 -13.91
C GLU A 113 -13.60 2.81 -14.30
N ILE A 114 -12.55 3.28 -13.60
CA ILE A 114 -11.16 2.87 -13.90
C ILE A 114 -10.95 1.38 -13.68
N LEU A 115 -11.48 0.83 -12.59
CA LEU A 115 -11.25 -0.56 -12.20
C LEU A 115 -12.28 -1.52 -12.83
N GLY A 116 -13.40 -1.03 -13.35
CA GLY A 116 -14.48 -1.86 -13.88
C GLY A 116 -15.09 -2.78 -12.83
N MET A 117 -15.20 -2.31 -11.58
CA MET A 117 -15.71 -3.12 -10.46
C MET A 117 -16.55 -2.30 -9.49
N ASP A 118 -17.48 -2.96 -8.81
CA ASP A 118 -18.30 -2.32 -7.77
C ASP A 118 -17.49 -2.04 -6.49
N ILE A 119 -17.60 -0.81 -6.00
CA ILE A 119 -16.89 -0.30 -4.83
C ILE A 119 -17.94 0.34 -3.90
N PRO A 120 -18.67 -0.46 -3.11
CA PRO A 120 -19.77 0.06 -2.31
C PRO A 120 -19.30 0.99 -1.19
N PHE A 121 -18.10 0.77 -0.62
CA PHE A 121 -17.65 1.44 0.59
C PHE A 121 -16.55 2.47 0.34
N TYR A 122 -16.55 3.54 1.13
CA TYR A 122 -15.45 4.49 1.21
C TYR A 122 -15.21 4.94 2.65
N ALA A 123 -13.96 5.26 2.97
CA ALA A 123 -13.60 5.97 4.17
C ALA A 123 -12.67 7.12 3.81
N GLN A 124 -13.02 8.35 4.21
CA GLN A 124 -12.16 9.51 4.06
C GLN A 124 -11.73 10.02 5.42
N LEU A 125 -10.44 10.32 5.54
CA LEU A 125 -9.85 10.94 6.70
C LEU A 125 -8.96 12.10 6.26
N ASP A 126 -8.93 13.16 7.07
CA ASP A 126 -7.97 14.25 6.91
C ASP A 126 -6.73 13.99 7.79
N TYR A 127 -5.81 14.95 7.81
CA TYR A 127 -4.61 14.87 8.64
C TYR A 127 -4.91 14.81 10.15
N SER A 128 -5.95 15.48 10.61
CA SER A 128 -6.36 15.45 12.02
C SER A 128 -6.89 14.06 12.39
N GLY A 129 -7.76 13.50 11.56
CA GLY A 129 -8.25 12.13 11.68
C GLY A 129 -7.14 11.09 11.62
N PHE A 130 -6.16 11.27 10.73
CA PHE A 130 -4.97 10.40 10.67
C PHE A 130 -4.14 10.46 11.96
N ARG A 131 -3.82 11.66 12.47
CA ARG A 131 -3.04 11.79 13.70
C ARG A 131 -3.76 11.14 14.88
N ASN A 132 -5.04 11.47 15.04
CA ASN A 132 -5.90 10.91 16.08
C ASN A 132 -5.96 9.38 15.97
N PHE A 133 -6.03 8.83 14.74
CA PHE A 133 -5.99 7.39 14.52
C PHE A 133 -4.73 6.75 15.09
N ILE A 134 -3.56 7.26 14.72
CA ILE A 134 -2.28 6.72 15.18
C ILE A 134 -2.11 6.89 16.70
N ASP A 135 -2.52 8.03 17.26
CA ASP A 135 -2.41 8.29 18.69
C ASP A 135 -3.31 7.36 19.51
N VAL A 136 -4.53 7.11 19.03
CA VAL A 136 -5.47 6.20 19.67
C VAL A 136 -5.01 4.74 19.60
N LEU A 137 -4.25 4.37 18.56
CA LEU A 137 -3.54 3.09 18.53
C LEU A 137 -2.36 3.03 19.51
N GLY A 138 -1.97 4.14 20.15
CA GLY A 138 -0.78 4.22 21.01
C GLY A 138 0.53 4.34 20.24
N GLY A 139 0.47 4.85 19.01
CA GLY A 139 1.59 4.99 18.09
C GLY A 139 1.86 3.76 17.23
N VAL A 140 2.68 3.94 16.19
CA VAL A 140 3.11 2.88 15.26
C VAL A 140 4.63 2.81 15.24
N LYS A 141 5.16 1.60 15.40
CA LYS A 141 6.60 1.36 15.37
C LYS A 141 7.09 1.37 13.92
N VAL A 142 8.09 2.17 13.62
CA VAL A 142 8.67 2.32 12.28
C VAL A 142 10.18 2.32 12.37
N GLU A 143 10.82 1.61 11.44
CA GLU A 143 12.27 1.66 11.26
C GLU A 143 12.62 2.64 10.15
N ILE A 144 13.53 3.56 10.46
CA ILE A 144 14.01 4.60 9.57
C ILE A 144 15.46 4.27 9.21
N SER A 145 15.65 3.74 8.00
CA SER A 145 16.97 3.27 7.54
C SER A 145 17.86 4.38 6.97
N GLN A 146 17.30 5.56 6.70
CA GLN A 146 18.03 6.73 6.19
C GLN A 146 17.55 7.99 6.91
N PRO A 147 18.45 8.93 7.23
CA PRO A 147 18.04 10.17 7.88
C PRO A 147 17.08 10.92 6.96
N MET A 148 16.03 11.46 7.55
CA MET A 148 15.05 12.30 6.87
C MET A 148 15.22 13.71 7.39
N ASP A 149 15.60 14.61 6.50
CA ASP A 149 15.76 16.03 6.81
C ASP A 149 15.04 16.87 5.75
N TYR A 150 14.02 17.61 6.17
CA TYR A 150 13.21 18.46 5.30
C TYR A 150 12.50 19.54 6.11
N ASP A 151 12.78 20.80 5.77
CA ASP A 151 12.07 21.95 6.29
C ASP A 151 11.30 22.64 5.16
N ASP A 152 9.99 22.77 5.34
CA ASP A 152 9.13 23.65 4.55
C ASP A 152 8.56 24.74 5.46
N ASN A 153 9.20 25.92 5.37
CA ASN A 153 8.81 27.11 6.13
C ASN A 153 7.45 27.68 5.70
N TRP A 154 6.97 27.41 4.48
CA TRP A 154 5.64 27.84 4.04
C TRP A 154 4.55 26.87 4.49
N GLY A 155 4.84 25.57 4.51
CA GLY A 155 3.93 24.51 4.96
C GLY A 155 3.96 24.19 6.46
N LYS A 156 4.82 24.86 7.25
CA LYS A 156 5.12 24.55 8.67
C LYS A 156 5.44 23.06 8.89
N LEU A 157 6.17 22.46 7.95
CA LEU A 157 6.50 21.04 7.99
C LEU A 157 8.00 20.89 8.23
N HIS A 158 8.35 20.48 9.45
CA HIS A 158 9.71 20.26 9.90
C HIS A 158 9.90 18.78 10.15
N ILE A 159 10.68 18.10 9.30
CA ILE A 159 10.86 16.66 9.34
C ILE A 159 12.33 16.37 9.61
N HIS A 160 12.62 15.93 10.83
CA HIS A 160 13.96 15.51 11.23
C HIS A 160 13.90 14.14 11.91
N PHE A 161 14.31 13.11 11.17
CA PHE A 161 14.53 11.78 11.70
C PHE A 161 15.98 11.37 11.48
N SER A 162 16.66 10.94 12.55
CA SER A 162 17.88 10.16 12.40
C SER A 162 17.54 8.71 12.06
N THR A 163 18.56 7.92 11.74
CA THR A 163 18.36 6.48 11.53
C THR A 163 18.05 5.79 12.86
N GLY A 164 17.16 4.80 12.82
CA GLY A 164 16.77 4.05 14.00
C GLY A 164 15.32 3.62 14.00
N THR A 165 14.92 2.99 15.10
CA THR A 165 13.53 2.54 15.31
C THR A 165 12.80 3.53 16.20
N TYR A 166 11.64 3.99 15.75
CA TYR A 166 10.81 4.98 16.45
C TYR A 166 9.41 4.43 16.69
N LEU A 167 8.83 4.79 17.84
CA LEU A 167 7.38 4.72 18.03
C LEU A 167 6.80 6.07 17.62
N LEU A 168 6.23 6.13 16.41
CA LEU A 168 5.67 7.35 15.85
C LEU A 168 4.26 7.59 16.40
N ASN A 169 4.07 8.74 17.04
CA ASN A 169 2.74 9.29 17.33
C ASN A 169 2.13 9.90 16.06
N GLY A 170 0.90 10.39 16.13
CA GLY A 170 0.16 10.90 14.97
C GLY A 170 0.89 11.97 14.18
N ASN A 171 1.50 12.95 14.86
CA ASN A 171 2.24 14.03 14.20
C ASN A 171 3.48 13.49 13.48
N ARG A 172 4.30 12.69 14.17
CA ARG A 172 5.53 12.13 13.58
C ARG A 172 5.24 11.10 12.49
N ALA A 173 4.15 10.36 12.62
CA ALA A 173 3.68 9.46 11.56
C ALA A 173 3.27 10.24 10.31
N LEU A 174 2.60 11.38 10.48
CA LEU A 174 2.18 12.22 9.36
C LEU A 174 3.40 12.82 8.65
N GLU A 175 4.38 13.32 9.40
CA GLU A 175 5.69 13.76 8.87
C GLU A 175 6.35 12.65 8.05
N TYR A 176 6.43 11.45 8.61
CA TYR A 176 7.07 10.28 7.98
C TYR A 176 6.45 9.93 6.61
N ILE A 177 5.11 9.89 6.52
CA ILE A 177 4.41 9.54 5.25
C ILE A 177 4.37 10.69 4.24
N ARG A 178 4.59 11.94 4.69
CA ARG A 178 4.63 13.15 3.83
C ARG A 178 6.03 13.53 3.36
N TYR A 179 7.08 13.02 3.99
CA TYR A 179 8.46 13.33 3.62
C TYR A 179 8.74 13.06 2.14
N ARG A 180 9.35 14.01 1.42
CA ARG A 180 9.64 13.95 -0.03
C ARG A 180 11.00 14.60 -0.30
N THR A 181 11.99 13.83 -0.75
CA THR A 181 13.30 14.36 -1.13
C THR A 181 13.89 13.63 -2.34
N GLY A 182 14.56 14.38 -3.22
CA GLY A 182 15.29 13.86 -4.38
C GLY A 182 14.45 13.53 -5.61
N ASP A 183 15.13 13.10 -6.69
CA ASP A 183 14.54 12.86 -8.02
C ASP A 183 13.58 11.66 -8.08
N ARG A 184 13.51 10.85 -7.00
CA ARG A 184 12.65 9.64 -6.87
C ARG A 184 11.56 9.81 -5.81
N ALA A 185 11.34 11.03 -5.31
CA ALA A 185 10.51 11.32 -4.14
C ALA A 185 9.11 10.70 -4.15
N ASP A 186 8.44 10.63 -5.30
CA ASP A 186 7.06 10.12 -5.39
C ASP A 186 6.98 8.59 -5.30
N LEU A 187 7.96 7.87 -5.88
CA LEU A 187 8.03 6.41 -5.76
C LEU A 187 8.42 6.01 -4.33
N ASP A 188 9.45 6.65 -3.77
CA ASP A 188 9.93 6.39 -2.41
C ASP A 188 8.86 6.71 -1.37
N ARG A 189 7.98 7.68 -1.65
CA ARG A 189 6.81 7.97 -0.82
C ARG A 189 5.77 6.87 -0.88
N ILE A 190 5.42 6.36 -2.07
CA ILE A 190 4.46 5.24 -2.22
C ILE A 190 4.95 4.03 -1.44
N LEU A 191 6.24 3.68 -1.56
CA LEU A 191 6.85 2.56 -0.84
C LEU A 191 6.81 2.76 0.68
N ARG A 192 7.12 3.96 1.18
CA ARG A 192 7.00 4.27 2.60
C ARG A 192 5.56 4.21 3.09
N GLN A 193 4.60 4.67 2.31
CA GLN A 193 3.18 4.56 2.67
C GLN A 193 2.74 3.09 2.73
N GLN A 194 3.19 2.25 1.79
CA GLN A 194 2.94 0.80 1.81
C GLN A 194 3.58 0.11 3.03
N GLY A 195 4.84 0.43 3.33
CA GLY A 195 5.55 -0.07 4.51
C GLY A 195 4.88 0.37 5.82
N PHE A 196 4.54 1.65 5.92
CA PHE A 196 3.80 2.20 7.07
C PHE A 196 2.44 1.53 7.25
N MET A 197 1.71 1.27 6.16
CA MET A 197 0.43 0.56 6.20
C MET A 197 0.59 -0.85 6.78
N ARG A 198 1.68 -1.55 6.46
CA ARG A 198 1.98 -2.86 7.06
C ARG A 198 2.20 -2.76 8.56
N GLU A 199 2.91 -1.74 9.02
CA GLU A 199 3.13 -1.51 10.45
C GLU A 199 1.85 -1.09 11.20
N VAL A 200 0.98 -0.31 10.55
CA VAL A 200 -0.38 -0.03 11.07
C VAL A 200 -1.16 -1.33 11.22
N MET A 201 -1.14 -2.21 10.21
CA MET A 201 -1.84 -3.50 10.30
C MET A 201 -1.24 -4.42 11.38
N ASN A 202 0.08 -4.41 11.58
CA ASN A 202 0.73 -5.09 12.71
C ASN A 202 0.18 -4.57 14.04
N ARG A 203 0.13 -3.23 14.19
CA ARG A 203 -0.32 -2.57 15.41
C ARG A 203 -1.77 -2.87 15.74
N VAL A 204 -2.66 -2.80 14.74
CA VAL A 204 -4.10 -3.06 14.93
C VAL A 204 -4.37 -4.50 15.39
N LYS A 205 -3.51 -5.46 15.03
CA LYS A 205 -3.63 -6.86 15.43
C LYS A 205 -3.18 -7.15 16.86
N GLU A 206 -2.49 -6.22 17.51
CA GLU A 206 -2.02 -6.45 18.86
C GLU A 206 -3.21 -6.65 19.83
N PRO A 207 -3.18 -7.69 20.70
CA PRO A 207 -4.30 -8.00 21.58
C PRO A 207 -4.79 -6.81 22.42
N ARG A 208 -3.85 -5.96 22.88
CA ARG A 208 -4.18 -4.76 23.67
C ARG A 208 -4.99 -3.74 22.87
N VAL A 209 -4.65 -3.56 21.59
CA VAL A 209 -5.34 -2.64 20.68
C VAL A 209 -6.73 -3.17 20.34
N ILE A 210 -6.84 -4.47 20.05
CA ILE A 210 -8.14 -5.14 19.78
C ILE A 210 -9.09 -5.01 20.99
N MET A 211 -8.60 -5.22 22.21
CA MET A 211 -9.42 -5.08 23.42
C MET A 211 -9.89 -3.64 23.66
N GLY A 212 -9.07 -2.64 23.30
CA GLY A 212 -9.43 -1.23 23.38
C GLY A 212 -10.35 -0.76 22.24
N PHE A 213 -10.46 -1.54 21.17
CA PHE A 213 -10.97 -1.09 19.88
C PHE A 213 -12.39 -0.51 19.89
N PRO A 214 -13.37 -0.99 20.68
CA PRO A 214 -14.69 -0.35 20.74
C PRO A 214 -14.63 1.11 21.19
N LYS A 215 -13.73 1.46 22.13
CA LYS A 215 -13.51 2.86 22.52
C LYS A 215 -12.81 3.65 21.41
N ILE A 216 -11.85 3.01 20.73
CA ILE A 216 -11.13 3.58 19.59
C ILE A 216 -12.10 3.97 18.47
N VAL A 217 -12.96 3.05 18.03
CA VAL A 217 -13.92 3.29 16.94
C VAL A 217 -14.83 4.49 17.24
N LYS A 218 -15.30 4.62 18.48
CA LYS A 218 -16.15 5.76 18.87
C LYS A 218 -15.43 7.11 18.70
N ILE A 219 -14.14 7.17 19.00
CA ILE A 219 -13.32 8.38 18.84
C ILE A 219 -13.02 8.65 17.36
N LEU A 220 -12.75 7.59 16.59
CA LEU A 220 -12.41 7.69 15.17
C LEU A 220 -13.60 8.04 14.29
N TYR A 221 -14.79 7.52 14.60
CA TYR A 221 -15.98 7.74 13.78
C TYR A 221 -16.35 9.22 13.66
N ASN A 222 -16.00 10.05 14.66
CA ASN A 222 -16.20 11.49 14.61
C ASN A 222 -15.22 12.23 13.68
N ASN A 223 -14.12 11.59 13.31
CA ASN A 223 -13.03 12.18 12.50
C ASN A 223 -12.89 11.50 11.13
N ILE A 224 -13.81 10.61 10.76
CA ILE A 224 -13.82 9.87 9.50
C ILE A 224 -15.15 10.09 8.80
N HIS A 225 -15.09 10.48 7.53
CA HIS A 225 -16.26 10.60 6.67
C HIS A 225 -16.42 9.30 5.88
N THR A 226 -17.42 8.50 6.22
CA THR A 226 -17.62 7.16 5.64
C THR A 226 -19.11 6.82 5.48
N ASN A 227 -19.42 5.87 4.61
CA ASN A 227 -20.72 5.20 4.54
C ASN A 227 -20.72 3.84 5.26
N ILE A 228 -19.66 3.51 6.00
CA ILE A 228 -19.49 2.29 6.78
C ILE A 228 -20.03 2.54 8.19
N SER A 229 -20.86 1.64 8.72
CA SER A 229 -21.40 1.80 10.07
C SER A 229 -20.34 1.48 11.15
N VAL A 230 -20.56 1.96 12.38
CA VAL A 230 -19.75 1.54 13.54
C VAL A 230 -19.72 0.02 13.71
N TRP A 231 -20.83 -0.66 13.42
CA TRP A 231 -20.94 -2.12 13.52
C TRP A 231 -20.09 -2.83 12.47
N ASP A 232 -20.08 -2.31 11.25
CA ASP A 232 -19.22 -2.82 10.18
C ASP A 232 -17.74 -2.70 10.53
N ILE A 233 -17.32 -1.57 11.13
CA ILE A 233 -15.94 -1.38 11.60
C ILE A 233 -15.60 -2.43 12.67
N LEU A 234 -16.49 -2.66 13.64
CA LEU A 234 -16.29 -3.68 14.67
C LEU A 234 -16.19 -5.09 14.07
N ALA A 235 -16.98 -5.40 13.04
CA ALA A 235 -16.93 -6.67 12.33
C ALA A 235 -15.58 -6.85 11.60
N VAL A 236 -15.09 -5.81 10.91
CA VAL A 236 -13.76 -5.82 10.26
C VAL A 236 -12.66 -6.10 11.30
N VAL A 237 -12.72 -5.44 12.46
CA VAL A 237 -11.71 -5.59 13.52
C VAL A 237 -11.71 -6.99 14.10
N TYR A 238 -12.90 -7.55 14.31
CA TYR A 238 -13.05 -8.93 14.73
C TYR A 238 -12.45 -9.90 13.71
N GLU A 239 -12.66 -9.66 12.41
CA GLU A 239 -12.07 -10.48 11.35
C GLU A 239 -10.53 -10.35 11.31
N LEU A 240 -9.99 -9.15 11.56
CA LEU A 240 -8.55 -8.88 11.59
C LEU A 240 -7.80 -9.70 12.66
N LYS A 241 -8.48 -10.12 13.74
CA LYS A 241 -7.90 -11.00 14.78
C LYS A 241 -7.32 -12.29 14.18
N ASN A 242 -7.96 -12.84 13.16
CA ASN A 242 -7.57 -14.11 12.52
C ASN A 242 -6.85 -13.90 11.19
N PHE A 243 -6.52 -12.65 10.84
CA PHE A 243 -5.91 -12.30 9.57
C PHE A 243 -4.39 -12.47 9.64
N ASN A 244 -3.78 -13.06 8.62
CA ASN A 244 -2.32 -13.14 8.49
C ASN A 244 -1.83 -12.06 7.52
N LEU A 245 -0.76 -11.32 7.88
CA LEU A 245 -0.17 -10.32 6.98
C LEU A 245 0.46 -10.93 5.73
N SER A 246 0.82 -12.22 5.76
CA SER A 246 1.24 -12.95 4.56
C SER A 246 0.15 -13.02 3.50
N ASN A 247 -1.12 -12.82 3.89
CA ASN A 247 -2.27 -12.83 3.00
C ASN A 247 -2.65 -11.42 2.52
N VAL A 248 -1.68 -10.50 2.50
CA VAL A 248 -1.83 -9.16 1.93
C VAL A 248 -1.07 -9.11 0.61
N ARG A 249 -1.73 -8.67 -0.45
CA ARG A 249 -1.09 -8.32 -1.71
C ARG A 249 -1.21 -6.82 -1.93
N LEU A 250 -0.07 -6.14 -1.95
CA LEU A 250 0.02 -4.72 -2.24
C LEU A 250 0.43 -4.55 -3.71
N GLN A 251 -0.30 -3.73 -4.44
CA GLN A 251 0.00 -3.36 -5.81
C GLN A 251 -0.19 -1.86 -5.99
N SER A 252 0.41 -1.30 -7.02
CA SER A 252 0.06 0.04 -7.51
C SER A 252 -0.88 -0.10 -8.70
N LEU A 253 -1.72 0.91 -8.97
CA LEU A 253 -2.57 0.92 -10.15
C LEU A 253 -1.71 0.71 -11.42
N PRO A 254 -1.89 -0.38 -12.19
CA PRO A 254 -1.07 -0.63 -13.36
C PRO A 254 -1.15 0.50 -14.37
N GLY A 255 0.00 0.94 -14.86
CA GLY A 255 0.08 2.09 -15.75
C GLY A 255 1.51 2.60 -15.92
N SER A 256 1.63 3.77 -16.54
CA SER A 256 2.92 4.43 -16.74
C SER A 256 2.82 5.95 -16.59
N PRO A 257 3.90 6.60 -16.12
CA PRO A 257 3.96 8.05 -16.07
C PRO A 257 4.12 8.63 -17.48
N SER A 258 3.35 9.67 -17.80
CA SER A 258 3.45 10.42 -19.05
C SER A 258 3.14 11.88 -18.80
N ARG A 259 4.09 12.77 -19.14
CA ARG A 259 3.93 14.24 -19.02
C ARG A 259 3.34 14.71 -17.67
N GLY A 260 3.79 14.11 -16.56
CA GLY A 260 3.35 14.49 -15.21
C GLY A 260 1.94 14.01 -14.82
N VAL A 261 1.35 13.08 -15.58
CA VAL A 261 0.17 12.29 -15.19
C VAL A 261 0.50 10.80 -15.17
N TRP A 262 -0.24 10.03 -14.38
CA TRP A 262 -0.22 8.58 -14.44
C TRP A 262 -1.31 8.10 -15.39
N ILE A 263 -0.95 7.37 -16.43
CA ILE A 263 -1.91 6.79 -17.39
C ILE A 263 -2.08 5.33 -17.02
N ALA A 264 -3.29 4.97 -16.55
CA ALA A 264 -3.65 3.59 -16.28
C ALA A 264 -3.59 2.75 -17.57
N ASP A 265 -3.07 1.53 -17.49
CA ASP A 265 -3.10 0.56 -18.59
C ASP A 265 -4.36 -0.31 -18.43
N PRO A 266 -5.40 -0.14 -19.27
CA PRO A 266 -6.67 -0.85 -19.10
C PRO A 266 -6.52 -2.37 -19.13
N SER A 267 -5.61 -2.90 -19.96
CA SER A 267 -5.39 -4.35 -20.07
C SER A 267 -4.72 -4.90 -18.82
N ALA A 268 -3.75 -4.17 -18.27
CA ALA A 268 -3.08 -4.58 -17.03
C ALA A 268 -4.01 -4.42 -15.81
N VAL A 269 -4.82 -3.36 -15.76
CA VAL A 269 -5.84 -3.15 -14.71
C VAL A 269 -6.84 -4.30 -14.72
N GLN A 270 -7.40 -4.66 -15.88
CA GLN A 270 -8.37 -5.75 -15.98
C GLN A 270 -7.79 -7.08 -15.46
N LYS A 271 -6.52 -7.37 -15.77
CA LYS A 271 -5.81 -8.55 -15.24
C LYS A 271 -5.62 -8.50 -13.73
N SER A 272 -5.29 -7.33 -13.16
CA SER A 272 -5.23 -7.16 -11.71
C SER A 272 -6.59 -7.43 -11.07
N ILE A 273 -7.69 -6.96 -11.68
CA ILE A 273 -9.05 -7.21 -11.17
C ILE A 273 -9.47 -8.67 -11.33
N GLU A 274 -9.11 -9.34 -12.42
CA GLU A 274 -9.33 -10.79 -12.62
C GLU A 274 -8.59 -11.60 -11.54
N LEU A 275 -7.33 -11.24 -11.28
CA LEU A 275 -6.51 -11.86 -10.23
C LEU A 275 -7.12 -11.63 -8.83
N ILE A 276 -7.66 -10.43 -8.57
CA ILE A 276 -8.35 -10.11 -7.33
C ILE A 276 -9.61 -10.96 -7.21
N THR A 277 -10.49 -10.95 -8.21
CA THR A 277 -11.82 -11.57 -8.14
C THR A 277 -11.75 -13.09 -8.07
N THR A 278 -11.02 -13.73 -8.98
CA THR A 278 -10.97 -15.20 -9.12
C THR A 278 -9.91 -15.84 -8.20
N GLY A 279 -8.82 -15.13 -7.92
CA GLY A 279 -7.62 -15.70 -7.33
C GLY A 279 -7.00 -16.82 -8.16
N LEU A 280 -7.41 -16.98 -9.43
CA LEU A 280 -6.94 -17.98 -10.36
C LEU A 280 -6.35 -17.25 -11.56
N VAL A 281 -5.04 -17.41 -11.73
CA VAL A 281 -4.43 -17.21 -13.03
C VAL A 281 -3.77 -18.55 -13.35
N LYS A 282 -4.22 -19.25 -14.41
CA LYS A 282 -3.64 -20.52 -14.89
C LYS A 282 -2.16 -20.39 -15.30
N ASP A 283 -1.62 -19.20 -15.20
CA ASP A 283 -0.29 -18.78 -15.60
C ASP A 283 0.29 -17.78 -14.57
N ILE A 284 0.29 -18.10 -13.27
CA ILE A 284 0.99 -17.28 -12.24
C ILE A 284 2.44 -16.92 -12.67
N LYS A 285 3.04 -17.74 -13.53
CA LYS A 285 4.36 -17.54 -14.15
C LYS A 285 4.42 -16.57 -15.34
N LYS A 286 3.31 -16.25 -16.02
CA LYS A 286 3.29 -15.30 -17.17
C LYS A 286 2.62 -13.97 -16.87
N PHE A 287 1.92 -13.89 -15.75
CA PHE A 287 1.38 -12.63 -15.31
C PHE A 287 2.41 -12.01 -14.38
N PRO A 288 2.72 -10.71 -14.54
CA PRO A 288 3.30 -9.97 -13.45
C PRO A 288 2.22 -9.88 -12.38
N THR A 289 2.01 -10.99 -11.66
CA THR A 289 1.94 -10.89 -10.22
C THR A 289 3.09 -9.95 -9.91
N TYR A 290 2.84 -8.77 -9.33
CA TYR A 290 3.89 -8.12 -8.59
C TYR A 290 4.32 -9.18 -7.57
N SER A 291 5.27 -10.02 -7.96
CA SER A 291 5.98 -10.86 -7.04
C SER A 291 6.52 -9.82 -6.09
N ASN A 292 6.00 -9.85 -4.85
CA ASN A 292 6.41 -9.00 -3.75
C ASN A 292 7.90 -9.27 -3.48
N ILE A 293 8.75 -8.86 -4.41
CA ILE A 293 10.18 -9.01 -4.42
C ILE A 293 10.70 -7.63 -4.72
N VAL A 294 10.74 -6.87 -3.64
CA VAL A 294 11.36 -5.59 -3.53
C VAL A 294 12.86 -5.85 -3.47
N ALA A 295 13.60 -5.30 -4.42
CA ALA A 295 15.01 -5.52 -4.59
C ALA A 295 15.81 -4.22 -4.51
N GLU A 296 17.06 -4.33 -4.14
CA GLU A 296 18.05 -3.26 -4.29
C GLU A 296 19.30 -3.79 -4.96
N ILE A 297 20.04 -2.93 -5.65
CA ILE A 297 21.18 -3.30 -6.47
C ILE A 297 22.39 -2.47 -6.07
N PHE A 298 23.51 -3.09 -5.79
CA PHE A 298 24.77 -2.39 -5.58
C PHE A 298 25.80 -2.85 -6.58
N ASN A 299 26.35 -1.90 -7.32
CA ASN A 299 27.38 -2.17 -8.30
C ASN A 299 28.75 -2.19 -7.63
N ALA A 300 29.37 -3.37 -7.59
CA ALA A 300 30.67 -3.60 -6.99
C ALA A 300 31.73 -3.99 -8.04
N SER A 301 31.36 -3.95 -9.32
CA SER A 301 32.18 -4.38 -10.46
C SER A 301 33.25 -3.38 -10.90
N GLY A 302 33.16 -2.12 -10.44
CA GLY A 302 33.99 -1.01 -10.93
C GLY A 302 33.60 -0.45 -12.31
N LYS A 303 32.59 -1.03 -12.99
CA LYS A 303 32.12 -0.57 -14.31
C LYS A 303 30.93 0.36 -14.19
N ALA A 304 30.95 1.48 -14.93
CA ALA A 304 29.82 2.41 -14.94
C ALA A 304 28.55 1.77 -15.53
N ASN A 305 27.39 2.27 -15.12
CA ASN A 305 26.06 1.98 -15.68
C ASN A 305 25.51 0.54 -15.54
N LEU A 306 26.22 -0.39 -14.90
CA LEU A 306 25.73 -1.77 -14.72
C LEU A 306 24.52 -1.86 -13.78
N ALA A 307 24.51 -1.13 -12.65
CA ALA A 307 23.32 -1.06 -11.79
C ALA A 307 22.07 -0.56 -12.53
N GLY A 308 22.25 0.40 -13.45
CA GLY A 308 21.16 0.91 -14.29
C GLY A 308 20.64 -0.13 -15.29
N GLN A 309 21.54 -0.93 -15.89
CA GLN A 309 21.17 -2.04 -16.79
C GLN A 309 20.45 -3.15 -16.02
N MET A 310 20.98 -3.55 -14.87
CA MET A 310 20.39 -4.57 -14.00
C MET A 310 18.99 -4.16 -13.54
N ARG A 311 18.81 -2.89 -13.14
CA ARG A 311 17.49 -2.35 -12.80
C ARG A 311 16.51 -2.51 -13.96
N ARG A 312 16.89 -2.12 -15.18
CA ARG A 312 16.02 -2.28 -16.35
C ARG A 312 15.65 -3.74 -16.60
N ALA A 313 16.60 -4.66 -16.42
CA ALA A 313 16.36 -6.09 -16.55
C ALA A 313 15.32 -6.60 -15.54
N LEU A 314 15.52 -6.25 -14.26
CA LEU A 314 14.66 -6.70 -13.17
C LEU A 314 13.26 -6.07 -13.26
N THR A 315 13.17 -4.77 -13.56
CA THR A 315 11.88 -4.08 -13.74
C THR A 315 11.12 -4.60 -14.96
N LYS A 316 11.80 -4.97 -16.05
CA LYS A 316 11.16 -5.61 -17.22
C LYS A 316 10.54 -6.97 -16.86
N ASN A 317 11.10 -7.65 -15.86
CA ASN A 317 10.60 -8.91 -15.30
C ASN A 317 9.76 -8.70 -14.03
N SER A 318 9.26 -7.46 -13.82
CA SER A 318 8.27 -7.14 -12.80
C SER A 318 8.72 -7.29 -11.35
N PHE A 319 10.04 -7.23 -11.11
CA PHE A 319 10.60 -6.99 -9.78
C PHE A 319 10.69 -5.49 -9.51
N ASP A 320 10.44 -5.09 -8.26
CA ASP A 320 10.50 -3.69 -7.86
C ASP A 320 11.91 -3.35 -7.34
N VAL A 321 12.65 -2.50 -8.05
CA VAL A 321 14.02 -2.13 -7.65
C VAL A 321 14.01 -0.75 -6.98
N ILE A 322 13.99 -0.76 -5.66
CA ILE A 322 13.79 0.44 -4.85
C ILE A 322 15.07 1.24 -4.64
N LYS A 323 16.23 0.57 -4.69
CA LYS A 323 17.53 1.23 -4.48
C LYS A 323 18.57 0.72 -5.45
N ILE A 324 19.35 1.64 -6.01
CA ILE A 324 20.60 1.31 -6.71
C ILE A 324 21.73 2.13 -6.11
N GLY A 325 22.91 1.53 -5.97
CA GLY A 325 24.10 2.19 -5.46
C GLY A 325 25.37 1.65 -6.09
N ASN A 326 26.50 2.25 -5.74
CA ASN A 326 27.83 1.76 -6.12
C ASN A 326 28.63 1.50 -4.84
N TYR A 327 29.41 0.43 -4.83
CA TYR A 327 30.50 0.25 -3.88
C TYR A 327 31.74 1.04 -4.35
N GLU A 328 32.71 1.22 -3.46
CA GLU A 328 34.00 1.81 -3.82
C GLU A 328 34.70 1.02 -4.95
N PRO A 329 35.49 1.67 -5.81
CA PRO A 329 36.16 1.03 -6.96
C PRO A 329 37.02 -0.19 -6.59
N ASN A 330 37.52 -0.24 -5.35
CA ASN A 330 38.38 -1.31 -4.82
C ASN A 330 37.61 -2.44 -4.13
N SER A 331 36.31 -2.59 -4.42
CA SER A 331 35.48 -3.69 -3.93
C SER A 331 36.09 -5.07 -4.22
N LYS A 332 35.97 -5.99 -3.25
CA LYS A 332 36.45 -7.39 -3.33
C LYS A 332 35.46 -8.36 -4.00
N TYR A 333 34.34 -7.87 -4.53
CA TYR A 333 33.28 -8.73 -5.07
C TYR A 333 33.61 -9.16 -6.51
N GLU A 334 34.27 -10.32 -6.65
CA GLU A 334 34.57 -10.92 -7.95
C GLU A 334 33.32 -11.49 -8.64
N LYS A 335 32.37 -12.01 -7.86
CA LYS A 335 31.14 -12.66 -8.34
C LYS A 335 29.87 -11.90 -7.98
N THR A 336 28.86 -12.04 -8.82
CA THR A 336 27.54 -11.44 -8.62
C THR A 336 26.72 -12.28 -7.66
N LEU A 337 26.25 -11.62 -6.60
CA LEU A 337 25.63 -12.24 -5.45
C LEU A 337 24.19 -11.77 -5.32
N VAL A 338 23.27 -12.71 -5.13
CA VAL A 338 21.87 -12.44 -4.79
C VAL A 338 21.64 -12.86 -3.35
N ILE A 339 21.19 -11.94 -2.52
CA ILE A 339 21.04 -12.12 -1.08
C ILE A 339 19.56 -12.06 -0.73
N ASP A 340 19.00 -13.16 -0.23
CA ASP A 340 17.69 -13.21 0.41
C ASP A 340 17.74 -12.51 1.78
N ARG A 341 16.90 -11.49 1.97
CA ARG A 341 16.84 -10.66 3.18
C ARG A 341 15.70 -11.00 4.12
N MET A 342 14.74 -11.80 3.67
CA MET A 342 13.52 -12.11 4.41
C MET A 342 13.40 -13.58 4.80
N GLY A 343 14.37 -14.42 4.41
CA GLY A 343 14.33 -15.86 4.64
C GLY A 343 13.44 -16.60 3.62
N GLU A 344 13.12 -15.94 2.50
CA GLU A 344 12.31 -16.46 1.41
C GLU A 344 13.19 -16.75 0.19
N LEU A 345 14.01 -17.79 0.28
CA LEU A 345 15.01 -18.14 -0.75
C LEU A 345 14.44 -18.26 -2.17
N SER A 346 13.16 -18.66 -2.31
CA SER A 346 12.46 -18.74 -3.60
C SER A 346 12.33 -17.39 -4.30
N LYS A 347 12.29 -16.28 -3.56
CA LYS A 347 12.27 -14.91 -4.12
C LYS A 347 13.63 -14.50 -4.66
N ALA A 348 14.69 -14.77 -3.90
CA ALA A 348 16.05 -14.52 -4.35
C ALA A 348 16.43 -15.36 -5.57
N GLN A 349 15.99 -16.62 -5.61
CA GLN A 349 16.23 -17.48 -6.78
C GLN A 349 15.57 -16.95 -8.06
N GLN A 350 14.34 -16.41 -7.97
CA GLN A 350 13.68 -15.79 -9.12
C GLN A 350 14.47 -14.62 -9.71
N ILE A 351 15.08 -13.79 -8.85
CA ILE A 351 15.96 -12.72 -9.29
C ILE A 351 17.25 -13.27 -9.91
N ALA A 352 17.84 -14.29 -9.29
CA ALA A 352 19.06 -14.92 -9.78
C ALA A 352 18.89 -15.52 -11.18
N ASP A 353 17.76 -16.20 -11.42
CA ASP A 353 17.44 -16.81 -12.72
C ASP A 353 17.33 -15.77 -13.83
N VAL A 354 16.71 -14.62 -13.55
CA VAL A 354 16.55 -13.53 -14.55
C VAL A 354 17.88 -12.88 -14.92
N ILE A 355 18.81 -12.78 -13.98
CA ILE A 355 20.08 -12.06 -14.18
C ILE A 355 21.25 -13.01 -14.47
N GLY A 356 21.03 -14.32 -14.43
CA GLY A 356 22.03 -15.36 -14.63
C GLY A 356 23.04 -15.47 -13.49
N ALA A 357 22.69 -15.05 -12.28
CA ALA A 357 23.58 -15.13 -11.12
C ALA A 357 23.62 -16.56 -10.57
N LYS A 358 24.82 -17.07 -10.28
CA LYS A 358 25.02 -18.43 -9.74
C LYS A 358 25.10 -18.47 -8.23
N GLU A 359 25.38 -17.35 -7.59
CA GLU A 359 25.53 -17.28 -6.13
C GLU A 359 24.30 -16.64 -5.51
N VAL A 360 23.51 -17.48 -4.84
CA VAL A 360 22.37 -17.08 -4.02
C VAL A 360 22.66 -17.48 -2.59
N ILE A 361 22.57 -16.52 -1.67
CA ILE A 361 22.77 -16.76 -0.24
C ILE A 361 21.61 -16.15 0.56
N THR A 362 21.39 -16.64 1.77
CA THR A 362 20.43 -16.03 2.70
C THR A 362 21.19 -15.28 3.78
N LYS A 363 20.87 -13.99 3.94
CA LYS A 363 21.33 -13.16 5.05
C LYS A 363 20.19 -12.24 5.48
N ILE A 364 19.38 -12.76 6.41
CA ILE A 364 18.18 -12.10 6.93
C ILE A 364 18.56 -10.72 7.49
N ASP A 365 17.90 -9.70 6.95
CA ASP A 365 18.11 -8.30 7.32
C ASP A 365 16.85 -7.51 6.92
N SER A 366 15.79 -7.70 7.71
CA SER A 366 14.48 -7.09 7.47
C SER A 366 14.49 -5.56 7.54
N THR A 367 15.53 -4.97 8.13
CA THR A 367 15.72 -3.52 8.30
C THR A 367 15.88 -2.78 6.98
N ARG A 368 16.28 -3.51 5.92
CA ARG A 368 16.55 -2.94 4.60
C ARG A 368 15.27 -2.65 3.81
N GLY A 369 14.12 -3.16 4.26
CA GLY A 369 12.84 -2.97 3.58
C GLY A 369 12.77 -3.58 2.19
N VAL A 370 13.63 -4.57 1.91
CA VAL A 370 13.70 -5.31 0.64
C VAL A 370 13.60 -6.81 0.89
N ASP A 371 13.04 -7.54 -0.05
CA ASP A 371 13.10 -9.00 -0.08
C ASP A 371 14.49 -9.49 -0.51
N VAL A 372 15.15 -8.77 -1.42
CA VAL A 372 16.41 -9.24 -2.05
C VAL A 372 17.43 -8.09 -2.24
N THR A 373 18.71 -8.35 -1.94
CA THR A 373 19.82 -7.47 -2.34
C THR A 373 20.62 -8.13 -3.45
N VAL A 374 20.88 -7.43 -4.54
CA VAL A 374 21.79 -7.85 -5.62
C VAL A 374 23.10 -7.07 -5.53
N ILE A 375 24.23 -7.76 -5.44
CA ILE A 375 25.57 -7.15 -5.53
C ILE A 375 26.18 -7.58 -6.86
N ILE A 376 26.43 -6.62 -7.76
CA ILE A 376 27.03 -6.88 -9.07
C ILE A 376 28.54 -7.03 -8.91
N GLY A 377 29.05 -8.23 -9.14
CA GLY A 377 30.48 -8.53 -9.15
C GLY A 377 31.14 -8.23 -10.49
N ARG A 378 32.46 -8.46 -10.57
CA ARG A 378 33.25 -8.27 -11.81
C ARG A 378 32.90 -9.27 -12.91
N ASP A 379 32.32 -10.41 -12.56
CA ASP A 379 31.85 -11.46 -13.46
C ASP A 379 30.68 -11.04 -14.36
N TRP A 380 29.84 -10.11 -13.91
CA TRP A 380 28.63 -9.72 -14.64
C TRP A 380 28.90 -8.61 -15.65
N GLN A 381 28.91 -8.98 -16.93
CA GLN A 381 29.23 -8.10 -18.06
C GLN A 381 28.02 -7.36 -18.66
N GLY A 382 26.90 -7.33 -17.93
CA GLY A 382 25.60 -6.93 -18.47
C GLY A 382 24.88 -8.08 -19.18
N LEU A 383 23.65 -7.82 -19.60
CA LEU A 383 22.85 -8.80 -20.34
C LEU A 383 23.38 -8.94 -21.79
N LYS A 384 24.39 -9.78 -22.00
CA LYS A 384 24.73 -10.31 -23.34
C LYS A 384 24.32 -11.78 -23.42
N ASN A 385 23.49 -12.11 -24.42
CA ASN A 385 23.14 -13.46 -24.89
C ASN A 385 22.04 -14.28 -24.16
N ILE A 386 21.05 -13.66 -23.51
CA ILE A 386 19.82 -14.38 -23.10
C ILE A 386 18.67 -14.21 -24.13
N TRP A 387 18.79 -13.23 -25.04
CA TRP A 387 17.77 -12.95 -26.08
C TRP A 387 18.07 -13.62 -27.44
N ASP A 388 19.21 -14.30 -27.61
CA ASP A 388 19.65 -14.93 -28.87
C ASP A 388 19.63 -16.46 -28.89
N LYS A 389 18.91 -17.10 -27.95
CA LYS A 389 18.61 -18.54 -28.08
C LYS A 389 17.11 -18.75 -28.09
N LYS A 390 16.63 -18.93 -29.32
CA LYS A 390 15.36 -19.49 -29.83
C LYS A 390 14.33 -19.93 -28.79
#